data_AF-A0A950FQ62-F1
#
_entry.id   AF-A0A950FQ62-F1
#
_cell.length_a   1.000
_cell.length_b   1.000
_cell.length_c   1.000
_cell.angle_alpha   90.00
_cell.angle_beta   90.00
_cell.angle_gamma   90.00
#
_symmetry.space_group_name_H-M   'P 1'
#
loop_
_entity.id
_entity.type
_entity.pdbx_description
1 polymer ?
#
loop_
_entity_poly.entity_id
_entity_poly.type
_entity_poly.pdbx_seq_one_letter_code
_entity_poly.pdbx_strand_id
1 'polypeptide(L)' 'MTPTERAVLRAMRDGLSLSQIAAGLKRSELTVRTHIRNARAKLEIRGTGELRRLLQTGALDEEIAESA' A
#
# COMPACT_ATOMS: atom_id res chain seq x y z
N MET A 1 -1.84 -10.29 4.47
CA MET A 1 -2.36 -9.06 3.80
C MET A 1 -3.17 -9.46 2.56
N THR A 2 -4.15 -8.68 2.07
CA THR A 2 -4.93 -9.06 0.87
C THR A 2 -4.22 -8.69 -0.44
N PRO A 3 -4.56 -9.32 -1.58
CA PRO A 3 -3.98 -8.96 -2.88
C PRO A 3 -4.16 -7.47 -3.23
N THR A 4 -5.31 -6.89 -2.91
CA THR A 4 -5.60 -5.47 -3.18
C THR A 4 -4.77 -4.54 -2.29
N GLU A 5 -4.65 -4.85 -1.01
CA GLU A 5 -3.78 -4.09 -0.08
C GLU A 5 -2.34 -4.08 -0.56
N ARG A 6 -1.84 -5.24 -1.01
CA ARG A 6 -0.50 -5.42 -1.56
C ARG A 6 -0.30 -4.60 -2.84
N ALA A 7 -1.25 -4.66 -3.77
CA ALA A 7 -1.20 -3.87 -5.00
C ALA A 7 -1.17 -2.36 -4.71
N VAL A 8 -1.95 -1.90 -3.73
CA VAL A 8 -1.92 -0.50 -3.28
C VAL A 8 -0.54 -0.13 -2.71
N LEU A 9 0.04 -0.96 -1.85
CA LEU A 9 1.37 -0.70 -1.28
C LEU A 9 2.48 -0.69 -2.34
N ARG A 10 2.45 -1.62 -3.31
CA ARG A 10 3.38 -1.62 -4.46
C ARG A 10 3.28 -0.32 -5.25
N ALA A 11 2.06 0.08 -5.60
CA ALA A 11 1.85 1.29 -6.37
C ALA A 11 2.28 2.55 -5.60
N MET A 12 2.10 2.59 -4.28
CA MET A 12 2.64 3.67 -3.43
C MET A 12 4.18 3.69 -3.41
N ARG A 13 4.82 2.52 -3.34
CA ARG A 13 6.30 2.40 -3.42
C ARG A 13 6.82 2.90 -4.76
N ASP A 14 6.11 2.58 -5.84
CA ASP A 14 6.44 3.03 -7.19
C ASP A 14 6.15 4.54 -7.40
N GLY A 15 5.73 5.26 -6.36
CA GLY A 15 5.55 6.72 -6.36
C GLY A 15 4.21 7.19 -6.93
N LEU A 16 3.26 6.29 -7.16
CA LEU A 16 1.96 6.65 -7.72
C LEU A 16 1.09 7.39 -6.69
N SER A 17 0.37 8.41 -7.16
CA SER A 17 -0.60 9.15 -6.36
C SER A 17 -1.85 8.31 -6.07
N LEU A 18 -2.64 8.71 -5.07
CA LEU A 18 -3.90 8.02 -4.76
C LEU A 18 -4.87 7.97 -5.95
N SER A 19 -4.92 9.03 -6.75
CA SER A 19 -5.75 9.09 -7.96
C SER A 19 -5.27 8.12 -9.04
N GLN A 20 -3.94 8.01 -9.24
CA GLN A 20 -3.35 7.04 -10.17
C GLN A 20 -3.60 5.60 -9.73
N ILE A 21 -3.45 5.32 -8.43
CA ILE A 21 -3.73 4.00 -7.85
C ILE A 21 -5.20 3.65 -8.00
N ALA A 22 -6.09 4.59 -7.67
CA ALA A 22 -7.54 4.44 -7.80
C ALA A 22 -7.95 4.12 -9.25
N ALA A 23 -7.41 4.86 -10.21
CA ALA A 23 -7.62 4.63 -11.64
C ALA A 23 -7.12 3.24 -12.07
N GLY A 24 -5.89 2.86 -11.68
CA GLY A 24 -5.30 1.56 -12.02
C GLY A 24 -6.06 0.38 -11.45
N LEU A 25 -6.62 0.52 -10.24
CA LEU A 25 -7.42 -0.53 -9.58
C LEU A 25 -8.92 -0.48 -9.92
N LYS A 26 -9.37 0.51 -10.71
CA LYS A 26 -10.80 0.77 -10.97
C LYS A 26 -11.61 0.88 -9.68
N ARG A 27 -11.13 1.71 -8.75
CA ARG A 27 -11.73 1.97 -7.42
C ARG A 27 -11.79 3.47 -7.15
N SER A 28 -12.54 3.86 -6.13
CA SER A 28 -12.50 5.24 -5.64
C SER A 28 -11.24 5.48 -4.79
N GLU A 29 -10.79 6.72 -4.72
CA GLU A 29 -9.70 7.11 -3.81
C GLU A 29 -10.03 6.78 -2.35
N LEU A 30 -11.31 6.88 -1.95
CA LEU A 30 -11.75 6.50 -0.62
C LEU A 30 -11.49 5.01 -0.34
N THR A 31 -11.81 4.14 -1.29
CA THR A 31 -11.52 2.70 -1.19
C THR A 31 -10.02 2.45 -1.10
N VAL A 32 -9.21 3.17 -1.88
CA VAL A 32 -7.73 3.08 -1.79
C VAL A 32 -7.25 3.48 -0.40
N ARG A 33 -7.75 4.59 0.17
CA ARG A 33 -7.41 5.02 1.54
C ARG A 33 -7.79 3.97 2.59
N THR A 34 -8.92 3.30 2.41
CA THR A 34 -9.33 2.18 3.29
C THR A 34 -8.37 1.01 3.18
N HIS A 35 -7.94 0.64 1.97
CA HIS A 35 -6.92 -0.40 1.79
C HIS A 35 -5.59 -0.02 2.46
N ILE A 36 -5.13 1.23 2.32
CA ILE A 36 -3.92 1.72 3.02
C ILE A 36 -4.08 1.62 4.53
N ARG A 37 -5.23 2.03 5.08
CA ARG A 37 -5.51 1.94 6.52
C ARG A 37 -5.46 0.49 7.00
N ASN A 38 -6.09 -0.42 6.27
CA ASN A 38 -6.14 -1.84 6.63
C ASN A 38 -4.77 -2.50 6.50
N ALA A 39 -4.01 -2.18 5.45
CA ALA A 39 -2.64 -2.64 5.28
C ALA A 39 -1.75 -2.16 6.45
N ARG A 40 -1.83 -0.89 6.81
CA ARG A 40 -1.11 -0.33 7.97
C ARG A 40 -1.47 -1.01 9.27
N ALA A 41 -2.75 -1.27 9.52
CA ALA A 41 -3.19 -1.97 10.72
C ALA A 41 -2.62 -3.40 10.80
N LYS A 42 -2.51 -4.09 9.66
CA LYS A 42 -1.92 -5.44 9.56
C LYS A 42 -0.40 -5.45 9.73
N LEU A 43 0.25 -4.36 9.34
CA LEU A 43 1.70 -4.15 9.52
C LEU A 43 2.03 -3.50 10.87
N GLU A 44 1.03 -3.26 11.72
CA GLU A 44 1.17 -2.56 13.00
C GLU A 44 1.80 -1.16 12.90
N ILE A 45 1.71 -0.54 11.72
CA ILE A 45 2.29 0.77 11.41
C ILE A 45 1.39 1.91 11.91
N ARG A 46 1.93 2.74 12.79
CA ARG A 46 1.16 3.78 13.49
C ARG A 46 0.89 5.00 12.63
N GLY A 47 1.70 5.25 11.60
CA GLY A 47 1.60 6.47 10.78
C GLY A 47 1.81 6.26 9.27
N THR A 48 1.25 7.17 8.47
CA THR A 48 1.54 7.21 7.02
C THR A 48 3.00 7.55 6.73
N GLY A 49 3.65 8.34 7.60
CA GLY A 49 5.07 8.67 7.46
C GLY A 49 6.00 7.47 7.69
N GLU A 50 5.68 6.64 8.68
CA GLU A 50 6.37 5.37 8.94
C GLU A 50 6.18 4.39 7.79
N LEU A 51 4.93 4.24 7.29
CA LEU A 51 4.66 3.44 6.09
C LEU A 51 5.51 3.90 4.90
N ARG A 52 5.56 5.22 4.66
CA ARG A 52 6.33 5.77 3.55
C ARG A 52 7.82 5.49 3.68
N ARG A 53 8.39 5.59 4.89
CA ARG A 53 9.79 5.22 5.14
C ARG A 53 10.04 3.75 4.82
N LEU A 54 9.19 2.86 5.30
CA LEU A 54 9.33 1.41 5.06
C LEU A 54 9.23 1.04 3.58
N LEU A 55 8.33 1.71 2.83
CA LEU A 55 8.24 1.53 1.38
C LEU A 55 9.50 2.06 0.67
N GLN A 56 10.12 3.13 1.16
CA GLN A 56 11.35 3.69 0.58
C GLN A 56 12.60 2.86 0.89
N THR A 57 12.65 2.18 2.03
CA THR A 57 13.79 1.34 2.42
C THR A 57 13.71 -0.07 1.86
N GLY A 58 12.63 -0.44 1.15
CA GLY A 58 12.43 -1.80 0.61
C GLY A 58 12.19 -2.88 1.67
N ALA A 59 12.06 -2.50 2.94
CA ALA A 59 11.91 -3.45 4.05
C ALA A 59 10.62 -4.28 3.98
N LEU A 60 9.64 -3.83 3.19
CA LEU A 60 8.37 -4.52 2.96
C LEU A 60 8.39 -5.38 1.69
N ASP A 61 9.48 -5.42 0.92
CA ASP A 61 9.51 -6.12 -0.36
C ASP A 61 9.29 -7.64 -0.19
N GLU A 62 9.77 -8.25 0.90
CA GLU A 62 9.55 -9.66 1.22
C GLU A 62 8.07 -9.95 1.56
N GLU A 63 7.46 -9.15 2.44
CA GLU A 63 6.04 -9.28 2.83
C GLU A 63 5.07 -9.00 1.66
N ILE A 64 5.48 -8.12 0.75
CA ILE A 64 4.75 -7.83 -0.48
C ILE A 64 5.01 -8.94 -1.54
N ALA A 65 6.16 -9.60 -1.54
CA ALA A 65 6.49 -10.66 -2.51
C ALA A 65 5.83 -12.02 -2.21
N GLU A 66 5.55 -12.34 -0.95
CA GLU A 66 5.28 -13.71 -0.47
C GLU A 66 3.98 -14.41 -0.93
N SER A 67 3.28 -13.96 -1.98
CA SER A 67 2.21 -14.76 -2.62
C SER A 67 1.94 -14.34 -4.06
N ALA A 68 3.00 -14.17 -4.86
CA ALA A 68 2.88 -14.17 -6.32
C ALA A 68 2.81 -15.62 -6.84
#